data_AF-A0A7C4WD50-F1
#
_entry.id   AF-A0A7C4WD50-F1
#
_cell.length_a   1.000
_cell.length_b   1.000
_cell.length_c   1.000
_cell.angle_alpha   90.00
_cell.angle_beta   90.00
_cell.angle_gamma   90.00
#
_symmetry.space_group_name_H-M   'P 1'
#
loop_
_entity.id
_entity.type
_entity.pdbx_description
1 polymer ?
#
loop_
_entity_poly.entity_id
_entity_poly.type
_entity_poly.pdbx_seq_one_letter_code
_entity_poly.pdbx_strand_id
1 'polypeptide(L)'
;MVALNPELEEVIKIINRWFERYKEEGDEMAVEMFVDDLEYAEPYVRRLFDMGLITAEEYWQFLKYCDSLVEELKRIAGIEKIDFRFR
;
A
#
# COMPACT_ATOMS: atom_id res chain seq x y z
N MET A 1 -11.75 19.38 -4.80
CA MET A 1 -10.81 18.24 -4.71
C MET A 1 -9.46 18.75 -5.16
N VAL A 2 -8.47 18.76 -4.26
CA VAL A 2 -7.08 19.06 -4.64
C VAL A 2 -6.57 17.88 -5.46
N ALA A 3 -5.95 18.16 -6.61
CA ALA A 3 -5.34 17.10 -7.42
C ALA A 3 -4.17 16.50 -6.64
N LEU A 4 -4.04 15.17 -6.65
CA LEU A 4 -2.92 14.48 -6.02
C LEU A 4 -1.61 14.87 -6.70
N ASN A 5 -0.52 14.80 -5.95
CA ASN A 5 0.80 14.90 -6.54
C ASN A 5 1.01 13.77 -7.59
N PRO A 6 1.48 14.08 -8.82
CA PRO A 6 1.67 13.07 -9.88
C PRO A 6 2.59 11.90 -9.50
N GLU A 7 3.60 12.14 -8.66
CA GLU A 7 4.50 11.08 -8.17
C GLU A 7 3.76 10.12 -7.24
N LEU A 8 2.91 10.65 -6.37
CA LEU A 8 2.07 9.83 -5.49
C LEU A 8 1.04 9.04 -6.29
N GLU A 9 0.43 9.64 -7.32
CA GLU A 9 -0.49 8.94 -8.22
C GLU A 9 0.20 7.75 -8.92
N GLU A 10 1.45 7.91 -9.37
CA GLU A 10 2.18 6.85 -10.05
C GLU A 10 2.53 5.69 -9.10
N VAL A 11 2.94 6.01 -7.87
CA VAL A 11 3.14 4.98 -6.83
C VAL A 11 1.85 4.21 -6.57
N ILE A 12 0.71 4.90 -6.43
CA ILE A 12 -0.59 4.25 -6.24
C ILE A 12 -0.92 3.31 -7.40
N LYS A 13 -0.63 3.69 -8.66
CA LYS A 13 -0.83 2.78 -9.81
C LYS A 13 0.07 1.55 -9.77
N ILE A 14 1.31 1.70 -9.32
CA ILE A 14 2.24 0.57 -9.15
C ILE A 14 1.69 -0.40 -8.09
N ILE A 15 1.31 0.12 -6.92
CA ILE A 15 0.74 -0.68 -5.83
C ILE A 15 -0.52 -1.41 -6.26
N ASN A 16 -1.43 -0.76 -7.01
CA ASN A 16 -2.62 -1.41 -7.54
C ASN A 16 -2.29 -2.58 -8.48
N ARG A 17 -1.25 -2.43 -9.32
CA ARG A 17 -0.81 -3.53 -10.19
C ARG A 17 -0.27 -4.71 -9.40
N TRP A 18 0.47 -4.45 -8.32
CA TRP A 18 0.94 -5.51 -7.42
C TRP A 18 -0.23 -6.18 -6.71
N PHE A 19 -1.16 -5.40 -6.17
CA PHE A 19 -2.34 -5.92 -5.49
C PHE A 19 -3.17 -6.85 -6.37
N GLU A 20 -3.50 -6.44 -7.60
CA GLU A 20 -4.26 -7.28 -8.53
C GLU A 20 -3.53 -8.60 -8.86
N ARG A 21 -2.19 -8.56 -8.97
CA ARG A 21 -1.39 -9.77 -9.17
C ARG A 21 -1.45 -10.71 -7.96
N TYR A 22 -1.23 -10.20 -6.75
CA TYR A 22 -1.27 -11.04 -5.55
C TYR A 22 -2.68 -11.54 -5.23
N LYS A 23 -3.71 -10.82 -5.64
CA LYS A 23 -5.11 -11.23 -5.54
C LYS A 23 -5.44 -12.45 -6.42
N GLU A 24 -4.76 -12.64 -7.54
CA GLU A 24 -4.89 -13.86 -8.36
C GLU A 24 -4.30 -15.10 -7.66
N GLU A 25 -3.24 -14.90 -6.88
CA GLU A 25 -2.60 -15.96 -6.08
C GLU A 25 -3.46 -16.29 -4.84
N GLY A 26 -3.88 -15.25 -4.10
CA GLY A 26 -4.92 -15.36 -3.07
C GLY A 26 -4.60 -16.29 -1.91
N ASP A 27 -3.33 -16.39 -1.52
CA ASP A 27 -2.86 -17.21 -0.38
C ASP A 27 -2.03 -16.40 0.63
N GLU A 28 -1.53 -17.06 1.68
CA GLU A 28 -0.74 -16.45 2.75
C GLU A 28 0.59 -15.87 2.25
N MET A 29 1.25 -16.57 1.33
CA MET A 29 2.50 -16.10 0.72
C MET A 29 2.26 -14.82 -0.09
N ALA A 30 1.15 -14.74 -0.82
CA ALA A 30 0.79 -13.55 -1.57
C ALA A 30 0.58 -12.33 -0.65
N VAL A 31 0.00 -12.54 0.55
CA VAL A 31 -0.13 -11.47 1.56
C VAL A 31 1.23 -11.03 2.08
N GLU A 32 2.11 -11.97 2.44
CA GLU A 32 3.47 -11.67 2.91
C GLU A 32 4.26 -10.87 1.88
N MET A 33 4.30 -11.35 0.64
CA MET A 33 5.00 -10.71 -0.47
C MET A 33 4.45 -9.30 -0.77
N PHE A 34 3.13 -9.12 -0.69
CA PHE A 34 2.54 -7.81 -0.88
C PHE A 34 2.92 -6.82 0.22
N VAL A 35 2.99 -7.27 1.48
CA VAL A 35 3.44 -6.44 2.59
C VAL A 35 4.91 -6.03 2.40
N ASP A 36 5.79 -6.96 2.02
CA ASP A 36 7.20 -6.67 1.73
C ASP A 36 7.35 -5.62 0.61
N ASP A 37 6.57 -5.73 -0.46
CA ASP A 37 6.58 -4.75 -1.56
C ASP A 37 6.11 -3.36 -1.10
N LEU A 38 5.11 -3.29 -0.22
CA LEU A 38 4.66 -2.03 0.36
C LEU A 38 5.72 -1.42 1.27
N GLU A 39 6.44 -2.22 2.06
CA GLU A 39 7.53 -1.76 2.93
C GLU A 39 8.67 -1.16 2.11
N TYR A 40 8.88 -1.63 0.88
CA TYR A 40 9.83 -1.04 -0.05
C TYR A 40 9.34 0.28 -0.67
N ALA A 41 8.03 0.43 -0.88
CA ALA A 41 7.43 1.63 -1.46
C ALA A 41 7.29 2.80 -0.47
N GLU A 42 7.00 2.52 0.80
CA GLU A 42 6.77 3.52 1.85
C GLU A 42 7.92 4.55 1.96
N PRO A 43 9.22 4.16 1.98
CA PRO A 43 10.32 5.11 2.08
C PRO A 43 10.37 6.12 0.93
N TYR A 44 9.89 5.76 -0.25
CA TYR A 44 9.81 6.70 -1.38
C TYR A 44 8.74 7.76 -1.11
N VAL A 45 7.55 7.35 -0.69
CA VAL A 45 6.45 8.28 -0.40
C VAL A 45 6.77 9.14 0.83
N ARG A 46 7.47 8.57 1.82
CA ARG A 46 7.99 9.34 2.95
C ARG A 46 8.96 10.43 2.51
N ARG A 47 9.85 10.16 1.55
CA ARG A 47 10.72 11.21 0.98
C ARG A 47 9.92 12.30 0.28
N LEU A 48 8.84 11.98 -0.44
CA LEU A 48 7.96 13.00 -1.03
C LEU A 48 7.37 13.92 0.05
N PHE A 49 6.96 13.36 1.18
CA PHE A 49 6.47 14.11 2.32
C PHE A 49 7.56 14.97 2.97
N ASP A 50 8.73 14.41 3.24
CA ASP A 50 9.85 15.11 3.88
C ASP A 50 10.37 16.28 3.01
N MET A 51 10.24 16.18 1.68
CA MET A 51 10.53 17.26 0.72
C MET A 51 9.40 18.30 0.59
N GLY A 52 8.26 18.09 1.24
CA GLY A 52 7.08 18.96 1.14
C GLY A 52 6.35 18.88 -0.20
N LEU A 53 6.57 17.83 -0.99
CA LEU A 53 5.90 17.61 -2.28
C LEU A 53 4.48 17.06 -2.12
N ILE A 54 4.23 16.38 -1.00
CA ILE A 54 2.88 15.97 -0.57
C ILE A 54 2.62 16.48 0.84
N THR A 55 1.35 16.69 1.14
CA THR A 55 0.87 17.10 2.45
C THR A 55 0.88 15.93 3.43
N ALA A 56 0.81 16.24 4.74
CA ALA A 56 0.63 15.23 5.76
C ALA A 56 -0.67 14.43 5.54
N GLU A 57 -1.75 15.08 5.11
CA GLU A 57 -3.03 14.44 4.81
C GLU A 57 -2.89 13.42 3.67
N GLU A 58 -2.22 13.77 2.58
CA GLU A 58 -1.94 12.84 1.48
C GLU A 58 -1.10 11.63 1.92
N TYR A 59 -0.09 11.87 2.75
CA TYR A 59 0.74 10.80 3.31
C TYR A 59 -0.07 9.85 4.21
N TRP A 60 -0.90 10.38 5.12
CA TRP A 60 -1.78 9.57 5.97
C TRP A 60 -2.82 8.79 5.16
N GLN A 61 -3.40 9.41 4.13
CA GLN A 61 -4.33 8.74 3.23
C GLN A 61 -3.66 7.61 2.46
N PHE A 62 -2.41 7.80 2.02
CA PHE A 62 -1.60 6.75 1.39
C PHE A 62 -1.38 5.55 2.31
N LEU A 63 -0.95 5.77 3.57
CA LEU A 63 -0.73 4.69 4.53
C LEU A 63 -2.02 3.89 4.79
N LYS A 64 -3.12 4.61 5.07
CA LYS A 64 -4.43 3.99 5.29
C LYS A 64 -4.92 3.20 4.07
N TYR A 65 -4.60 3.70 2.87
CA TYR A 65 -4.92 3.00 1.63
C TYR A 65 -4.16 1.68 1.51
N CYS A 66 -2.86 1.67 1.79
CA CYS A 66 -2.05 0.45 1.81
C CYS A 66 -2.59 -0.57 2.82
N ASP A 67 -2.91 -0.13 4.05
CA ASP A 67 -3.54 -0.98 5.06
C ASP A 67 -4.85 -1.61 4.56
N SER A 68 -5.69 -0.81 3.87
CA SER A 68 -6.96 -1.30 3.34
C SER A 68 -6.81 -2.39 2.27
N LEU A 69 -5.75 -2.30 1.44
CA LEU A 69 -5.43 -3.31 0.44
C LEU A 69 -4.93 -4.60 1.09
N VAL A 70 -4.06 -4.50 2.10
CA VAL A 70 -3.59 -5.68 2.87
C VAL A 70 -4.78 -6.38 3.53
N GLU A 71 -5.70 -5.65 4.15
CA GLU A 71 -6.91 -6.22 4.75
C GLU A 71 -7.89 -6.82 3.71
N GLU A 72 -7.95 -6.27 2.49
CA GLU A 72 -8.67 -6.90 1.39
C GLU A 72 -8.00 -8.22 0.98
N LEU A 73 -6.68 -8.24 0.82
CA LEU A 73 -5.95 -9.43 0.41
C LEU A 73 -6.01 -10.55 1.46
N LYS A 74 -5.89 -10.22 2.75
CA LYS A 74 -6.11 -11.17 3.86
C LYS A 74 -7.49 -11.82 3.80
N ARG A 75 -8.54 -11.03 3.51
CA ARG A 75 -9.91 -11.54 3.35
C ARG A 75 -10.03 -12.49 2.16
N ILE A 76 -9.39 -12.16 1.03
CA ILE A 76 -9.34 -13.02 -0.16
C ILE A 76 -8.64 -14.35 0.17
N ALA A 77 -7.52 -14.29 0.89
CA ALA A 77 -6.75 -15.46 1.30
C ALA A 77 -7.36 -16.29 2.44
N GLY A 78 -8.49 -15.84 3.02
CA GLY A 78 -9.13 -16.52 4.15
C GLY A 78 -8.33 -16.44 5.46
N ILE A 79 -7.49 -15.42 5.62
CA ILE A 79 -6.59 -15.23 6.77
C ILE A 79 -7.26 -14.29 7.78
N GLU A 80 -7.87 -14.85 8.82
CA GLU A 80 -8.57 -14.08 9.85
C GLU A 80 -7.69 -13.67 11.05
N LYS A 81 -6.45 -14.19 11.16
CA LYS A 81 -5.67 -14.12 12.42
C LYS A 81 -4.21 -13.65 12.31
N ILE A 82 -3.69 -13.39 11.12
CA ILE A 82 -2.29 -12.96 10.98
C ILE A 82 -2.20 -11.44 10.96
N ASP A 83 -1.57 -10.90 11.99
CA ASP A 83 -1.38 -9.47 12.19
C ASP A 83 -0.13 -8.99 11.45
N PHE A 84 -0.21 -8.92 10.12
CA PHE A 84 0.72 -8.09 9.34
C PHE A 84 0.32 -6.63 9.57
N ARG A 85 0.98 -5.96 10.51
CA ARG A 85 0.86 -4.51 10.72
C ARG A 85 2.12 -3.84 10.25
N PHE A 86 1.95 -2.79 9.44
CA PHE A 86 2.93 -1.73 9.35
C PHE A 86 3.20 -1.16 10.75
N ARG A 87 4.45 -1.21 11.20
CA ARG A 87 4.92 -0.62 12.46
C ARG A 87 5.82 0.56 12.21
#